data_AF-A0A1E1WPC7-F1
#
_entry.id   AF-A0A1E1WPC7-F1
#
_cell.length_a   1.000
_cell.length_b   1.000
_cell.length_c   1.000
_cell.angle_alpha   90.00
_cell.angle_beta   90.00
_cell.angle_gamma   90.00
#
_symmetry.space_group_name_H-M   'P 1'
#
loop_
_entity.id
_entity.type
_entity.pdbx_description
1 polymer ?
#
loop_
_entity_poly.entity_id
_entity_poly.type
_entity_poly.pdbx_seq_one_letter_code
_entity_poly.pdbx_strand_id
1 'polypeptide(L)'
;LTARPLLRVIIQRKGDSLEELNGYGTMRPRNIISSILSGTPAKNKGLAISNPHDFRMVSAIIDVDIVPETCRRVKLLKHGSDRPLGFFIRDGTSVRVTPNGVERSAGIFISRLVPGGLAESTGLLGVNDEVLEVNGIDVSNKTLDQVTDMMVANSSNLIITVRPANQRAAPPPTETLSRTSQPSSDHDEDRFDQDEQDEIVDLTAVTLEDQPEQNFNVPAKDDGQVLHL
;
A
#
# COMPACT_ATOMS: atom_id res chain seq x y z
N LEU A 1 -10.66 -15.80 -2.75
CA LEU A 1 -9.96 -14.66 -3.39
C LEU A 1 -11.01 -13.64 -3.82
N THR A 2 -11.40 -12.73 -2.92
CA THR A 2 -12.37 -11.67 -3.22
C THR A 2 -11.62 -10.46 -3.78
N ALA A 3 -11.74 -10.23 -5.09
CA ALA A 3 -11.13 -9.08 -5.75
C ALA A 3 -11.63 -7.76 -5.11
N ARG A 4 -10.72 -6.81 -4.89
CA ARG A 4 -11.07 -5.46 -4.44
C ARG A 4 -12.00 -4.81 -5.49
N PRO A 5 -13.11 -4.14 -5.09
CA PRO A 5 -14.01 -3.51 -6.04
C PRO A 5 -13.25 -2.45 -6.84
N LEU A 6 -13.35 -2.52 -8.17
CA LEU A 6 -12.80 -1.49 -9.06
C LEU A 6 -13.50 -0.15 -8.76
N LEU A 7 -12.73 0.93 -8.67
CA LEU A 7 -13.26 2.29 -8.53
C LEU A 7 -14.16 2.60 -9.73
N ARG A 8 -15.48 2.71 -9.49
CA ARG A 8 -16.45 3.09 -10.53
C ARG A 8 -16.65 4.59 -10.51
N VAL A 9 -15.95 5.30 -11.39
CA VAL A 9 -16.16 6.74 -11.60
C VAL A 9 -17.35 6.92 -12.55
N ILE A 10 -18.44 7.50 -12.05
CA ILE A 10 -19.60 7.86 -12.86
C ILE A 10 -19.51 9.36 -13.15
N ILE A 11 -19.25 9.70 -14.40
CA ILE A 11 -19.16 11.08 -14.87
C ILE A 11 -20.52 11.46 -15.43
N GLN A 12 -21.27 12.30 -14.73
CA GLN A 12 -22.51 12.88 -15.23
C GLN A 12 -22.26 14.34 -15.64
N ARG A 13 -22.58 14.69 -16.89
CA ARG A 13 -22.44 16.07 -17.34
C ARG A 13 -23.54 16.92 -16.71
N LYS A 14 -23.19 18.15 -16.34
CA LYS A 14 -24.17 19.15 -15.94
C LYS A 14 -25.11 19.43 -17.13
N GLY A 15 -26.41 19.22 -16.94
CA GLY A 15 -27.46 19.23 -17.96
C GLY A 15 -28.07 17.86 -18.28
N ASP A 16 -27.45 16.75 -17.85
CA ASP A 16 -27.90 15.39 -18.15
C ASP A 16 -28.77 14.78 -17.03
N SER A 17 -29.12 15.55 -15.98
CA SER A 17 -30.18 15.12 -15.07
C SER A 17 -31.54 15.35 -15.75
N LEU A 18 -32.45 14.39 -15.63
CA LEU A 18 -33.81 14.51 -16.17
C LEU A 18 -34.52 15.78 -15.66
N GLU A 19 -34.11 16.26 -14.48
CA GLU A 19 -34.59 17.48 -13.84
C GLU A 19 -34.04 18.76 -14.47
N GLU A 20 -32.79 18.77 -14.99
CA GLU A 20 -32.20 19.92 -15.68
C GLU A 20 -32.64 20.02 -17.16
N LEU A 21 -32.96 18.89 -17.82
CA LEU A 21 -33.47 18.87 -19.20
C LEU A 21 -34.90 19.45 -19.32
N ASN A 22 -35.69 19.36 -18.24
CA ASN A 22 -37.10 19.76 -18.21
C ASN A 22 -37.33 21.06 -17.42
N GLY A 23 -36.29 21.86 -17.18
CA GLY A 23 -36.35 23.09 -16.38
C GLY A 23 -37.58 23.96 -16.66
N TYR A 24 -38.39 24.13 -15.61
CA TYR A 24 -39.48 25.11 -15.52
C TYR A 24 -38.95 26.51 -15.83
N GLY A 25 -39.45 27.17 -16.89
CA GLY A 25 -39.30 28.62 -17.04
C GLY A 25 -39.01 29.15 -18.45
N THR A 26 -40.09 29.57 -19.11
CA THR A 26 -40.17 30.54 -20.22
C THR A 26 -39.38 30.25 -21.51
N MET A 27 -40.13 29.81 -22.51
CA MET A 27 -39.75 29.68 -23.91
C MET A 27 -39.25 31.02 -24.49
N ARG A 28 -38.02 31.06 -24.98
CA ARG A 28 -37.56 32.08 -25.94
C ARG A 28 -37.32 31.42 -27.29
N PRO A 29 -37.92 31.89 -28.40
CA PRO A 29 -37.74 31.26 -29.70
C PRO A 29 -36.34 31.60 -30.24
N ARG A 30 -35.55 30.57 -30.59
CA ARG A 30 -34.29 30.73 -31.33
C ARG A 30 -34.52 30.35 -32.79
N ASN A 31 -34.20 31.28 -33.69
CA ASN A 31 -34.22 31.09 -35.14
C ASN A 31 -33.19 30.01 -35.58
N ILE A 32 -33.63 29.12 -36.47
CA ILE A 32 -32.99 27.83 -36.78
C ILE A 32 -32.21 27.85 -38.12
N ILE A 33 -31.86 29.03 -38.67
CA ILE A 33 -31.36 29.12 -40.07
C ILE A 33 -29.87 29.53 -40.17
N SER A 34 -29.12 29.62 -39.06
CA SER A 34 -27.70 30.02 -39.12
C SER A 34 -26.68 28.86 -39.12
N SER A 35 -27.10 27.59 -39.24
CA SER A 35 -26.18 26.44 -39.16
C SER A 35 -25.71 25.86 -40.51
N ILE A 36 -26.15 26.36 -41.66
CA ILE A 36 -25.90 25.71 -42.97
C ILE A 36 -24.75 26.36 -43.77
N LEU A 37 -24.22 27.53 -43.37
CA LEU A 37 -23.23 28.25 -44.20
C LEU A 37 -22.01 28.79 -43.44
N SER A 38 -21.33 27.95 -42.66
CA SER A 38 -19.93 28.19 -42.27
C SER A 38 -19.39 26.99 -41.52
N GLY A 39 -18.55 26.20 -42.19
CA GLY A 39 -17.89 25.00 -41.65
C GLY A 39 -16.81 25.33 -40.62
N THR A 40 -17.19 25.77 -39.43
CA THR A 40 -16.32 25.65 -38.26
C THR A 40 -16.94 24.64 -37.29
N PRO A 41 -16.33 23.46 -37.08
CA PRO A 41 -16.84 22.50 -36.11
C PRO A 41 -16.91 23.20 -34.75
N ALA A 42 -18.05 23.10 -34.08
CA ALA A 42 -18.22 23.61 -32.73
C ALA A 42 -17.07 23.09 -31.88
N LYS A 43 -16.17 23.99 -31.46
CA LYS A 43 -15.01 23.61 -30.65
C LYS A 43 -15.57 22.99 -29.37
N ASN A 44 -15.39 21.67 -29.24
CA ASN A 44 -15.65 20.96 -27.98
C ASN A 44 -14.91 21.73 -26.90
N LYS A 45 -15.64 22.43 -26.03
CA LYS A 45 -15.05 22.99 -24.82
C LYS A 45 -14.63 21.77 -24.01
N GLY A 46 -13.33 21.46 -24.03
CA GLY A 46 -12.77 20.34 -23.29
C GLY A 46 -13.20 20.40 -21.83
N LEU A 47 -13.31 19.24 -21.18
CA LEU A 47 -13.60 19.17 -19.75
C LEU A 47 -12.54 19.98 -19.00
N ALA A 48 -12.97 21.02 -18.28
CA ALA A 48 -12.07 21.85 -17.49
C ALA A 48 -11.79 21.16 -16.16
N ILE A 49 -10.66 20.45 -16.08
CA ILE A 49 -10.13 19.90 -14.84
C ILE A 49 -9.36 21.02 -14.14
N SER A 50 -9.73 21.35 -12.91
CA SER A 50 -9.03 22.39 -12.14
C SER A 50 -7.62 21.94 -11.76
N ASN A 51 -6.79 22.89 -11.35
CA ASN A 51 -5.58 22.52 -10.63
C ASN A 51 -5.94 21.74 -9.36
N PRO A 52 -5.08 20.83 -8.90
CA PRO A 52 -5.32 20.14 -7.65
C PRO A 52 -5.03 21.07 -6.45
N HIS A 53 -5.81 20.91 -5.39
CA HIS A 53 -5.82 21.77 -4.20
C HIS A 53 -5.74 20.90 -2.95
N ASP A 54 -5.33 21.50 -1.83
CA ASP A 54 -5.28 20.84 -0.51
C ASP A 54 -4.40 19.57 -0.48
N PHE A 55 -3.25 19.62 -1.13
CA PHE A 55 -2.27 18.53 -1.04
C PHE A 55 -1.68 18.43 0.35
N ARG A 56 -1.84 17.26 0.95
CA ARG A 56 -1.30 16.97 2.27
C ARG A 56 -0.59 15.64 2.26
N MET A 57 0.58 15.61 2.87
CA MET A 57 1.29 14.34 3.11
C MET A 57 0.50 13.52 4.12
N VAL A 58 0.16 12.28 3.75
CA VAL A 58 -0.58 11.35 4.62
C VAL A 58 0.32 10.31 5.25
N SER A 59 1.43 9.96 4.58
CA SER A 59 2.42 9.02 5.10
C SER A 59 3.79 9.18 4.45
N ALA A 60 4.82 8.60 5.08
CA ALA A 60 6.16 8.45 4.52
C ALA A 60 6.88 7.24 5.14
N ILE A 61 7.79 6.61 4.39
CA ILE A 61 8.82 5.74 4.96
C ILE A 61 10.00 6.63 5.34
N ILE A 62 10.56 6.47 6.53
CA ILE A 62 11.66 7.30 7.04
C ILE A 62 12.81 6.43 7.56
N ASP A 63 13.99 7.04 7.71
CA ASP A 63 15.20 6.44 8.28
C ASP A 63 15.61 5.10 7.62
N VAL A 64 15.39 4.96 6.31
CA VAL A 64 15.66 3.73 5.54
C VAL A 64 17.11 3.27 5.70
N ASP A 65 18.06 4.21 5.81
CA ASP A 65 19.50 3.91 5.89
C ASP A 65 19.98 3.58 7.33
N ILE A 66 19.14 3.83 8.35
CA ILE A 66 19.50 3.69 9.76
C ILE A 66 18.70 2.55 10.42
N VAL A 67 17.46 2.35 9.97
CA VAL A 67 16.60 1.25 10.42
C VAL A 67 17.09 -0.04 9.74
N PRO A 68 17.22 -1.15 10.49
CA PRO A 68 17.59 -2.43 9.89
C PRO A 68 16.67 -2.80 8.72
N GLU A 69 17.21 -3.39 7.66
CA GLU A 69 16.44 -3.78 6.45
C GLU A 69 15.24 -4.69 6.74
N THR A 70 15.28 -5.43 7.85
CA THR A 70 14.19 -6.30 8.31
C THR A 70 13.02 -5.53 8.91
N CYS A 71 13.17 -4.22 9.10
CA CYS A 71 12.22 -3.34 9.75
C CYS A 71 11.84 -2.19 8.81
N ARG A 72 10.71 -1.55 9.10
CA ARG A 72 10.20 -0.40 8.37
C ARG A 72 9.74 0.65 9.37
N ARG A 73 10.23 1.88 9.23
CA ARG A 73 9.73 3.02 9.99
C ARG A 73 8.79 3.85 9.14
N VAL A 74 7.55 3.94 9.59
CA VAL A 74 6.43 4.58 8.88
C VAL A 74 5.97 5.79 9.68
N LYS A 75 5.86 6.93 8.99
CA LYS A 75 5.19 8.13 9.50
C LYS A 75 3.77 8.17 8.96
N LEU A 76 2.78 8.34 9.83
CA LEU A 76 1.37 8.55 9.50
C LEU A 76 0.93 9.93 9.99
N LEU A 77 0.26 10.70 9.11
CA LEU A 77 -0.24 12.03 9.41
C LEU A 77 -1.76 12.06 9.27
N LYS A 78 -2.44 12.24 10.41
CA LYS A 78 -3.90 12.38 10.47
C LYS A 78 -4.27 13.84 10.24
N HIS A 79 -4.90 14.14 9.11
CA HIS A 79 -5.35 15.50 8.79
C HIS A 79 -6.80 15.74 9.19
N GLY A 80 -7.01 16.72 10.07
CA GLY A 80 -8.26 17.49 10.24
C GLY A 80 -9.55 16.71 10.49
N SER A 81 -9.46 15.40 10.72
CA SER A 81 -10.59 14.51 10.92
C SER A 81 -10.43 13.84 12.28
N ASP A 82 -11.56 13.59 12.94
CA ASP A 82 -11.60 12.79 14.17
C ASP A 82 -11.57 11.28 13.86
N ARG A 83 -11.15 10.92 12.65
CA ARG A 83 -11.12 9.54 12.16
C ARG A 83 -9.92 8.82 12.76
N PRO A 84 -10.08 7.60 13.28
CA PRO A 84 -8.97 6.80 13.81
C PRO A 84 -7.88 6.57 12.76
N LEU A 85 -6.69 6.16 13.19
CA LEU A 85 -5.60 5.79 12.30
C LEU A 85 -5.97 4.57 11.44
N GLY A 86 -6.94 3.77 11.88
CA GLY A 86 -7.58 2.75 11.06
C GLY A 86 -6.84 1.42 11.10
N PHE A 87 -6.27 1.08 12.25
CA PHE A 87 -5.74 -0.24 12.52
C PHE A 87 -5.96 -0.62 13.98
N PHE A 88 -5.77 -1.89 14.28
CA PHE A 88 -5.92 -2.43 15.64
C PHE A 88 -4.64 -3.18 15.99
N ILE A 89 -4.28 -3.16 17.26
CA ILE A 89 -3.16 -3.93 17.79
C ILE A 89 -3.66 -5.03 18.72
N ARG A 90 -2.79 -6.00 19.01
CA ARG A 90 -3.01 -7.08 19.97
C ARG A 90 -1.69 -7.49 20.59
N ASP A 91 -1.78 -8.14 21.74
CA ASP A 91 -0.66 -8.90 22.29
C ASP A 91 -0.39 -10.17 21.47
N GLY A 92 0.82 -10.69 21.62
CA GLY A 92 1.24 -11.96 21.04
C GLY A 92 2.63 -12.35 21.52
N THR A 93 3.12 -13.47 20.97
CA THR A 93 4.48 -13.96 21.23
C THR A 93 5.37 -13.62 20.04
N SER A 94 6.40 -12.81 20.29
CA SER A 94 7.50 -12.59 19.35
C SER A 94 8.50 -13.74 19.48
N VAL A 95 8.91 -14.30 18.35
CA VAL A 95 9.91 -15.37 18.30
C VAL A 95 11.11 -14.86 17.54
N ARG A 96 12.28 -14.89 18.19
CA ARG A 96 13.53 -14.40 17.62
C ARG A 96 14.57 -15.51 17.66
N VAL A 97 15.36 -15.63 16.59
CA VAL A 97 16.52 -16.53 16.56
C VAL A 97 17.73 -15.73 17.00
N THR A 98 18.32 -16.14 18.12
CA THR A 98 19.55 -15.55 18.66
C THR A 98 20.68 -16.59 18.56
N PRO A 99 21.96 -16.19 18.67
CA PRO A 99 23.06 -17.15 18.76
C PRO A 99 22.92 -18.17 19.89
N ASN A 100 22.16 -17.82 20.93
CA ASN A 100 21.91 -18.67 22.10
C ASN A 100 20.67 -19.58 21.92
N GLY A 101 20.02 -19.54 20.76
CA GLY A 101 18.83 -20.33 20.42
C GLY A 101 17.59 -19.49 20.15
N VAL A 102 16.42 -20.13 20.18
CA VAL A 102 15.11 -19.49 19.93
C VAL A 102 14.62 -18.82 21.20
N GLU A 103 14.48 -17.50 21.15
CA GLU A 103 13.92 -16.69 22.23
C GLU A 103 12.45 -16.39 21.96
N ARG A 104 11.62 -16.46 22.99
CA ARG A 104 10.20 -16.10 22.95
C ARG A 104 9.94 -14.97 23.93
N SER A 105 9.41 -13.85 23.45
CA SER A 105 9.08 -12.69 24.26
C SER A 105 7.64 -12.24 24.01
N ALA A 106 7.12 -11.40 24.90
CA ALA A 106 5.90 -10.65 24.60
C ALA A 106 6.16 -9.70 23.40
N GLY A 107 5.14 -9.47 22.59
CA GLY A 107 5.21 -8.56 21.45
C GLY A 107 3.83 -8.00 21.10
N ILE A 108 3.83 -6.83 20.46
CA ILE A 108 2.62 -6.16 19.98
C ILE A 108 2.53 -6.33 18.48
N PHE A 109 1.35 -6.67 17.98
CA PHE A 109 1.14 -6.97 16.57
C PHE A 109 -0.06 -6.21 16.03
N ILE A 110 -0.01 -5.81 14.76
CA ILE A 110 -1.19 -5.31 14.06
C ILE A 110 -2.15 -6.49 13.86
N SER A 111 -3.33 -6.43 14.47
CA SER A 111 -4.34 -7.49 14.40
C SER A 111 -5.29 -7.31 13.22
N ARG A 112 -5.55 -6.07 12.80
CA ARG A 112 -6.53 -5.73 11.77
C ARG A 112 -6.26 -4.35 11.18
N LEU A 113 -6.58 -4.18 9.90
CA LEU A 113 -6.67 -2.89 9.23
C LEU A 113 -8.15 -2.56 8.96
N VAL A 114 -8.53 -1.29 9.13
CA VAL A 114 -9.87 -0.80 8.80
C VAL A 114 -9.95 -0.57 7.29
N PRO A 115 -10.94 -1.17 6.59
CA PRO A 115 -11.14 -0.92 5.17
C PRO A 115 -11.34 0.56 4.84
N GLY A 116 -10.53 1.10 3.94
CA GLY A 116 -10.51 2.53 3.59
C GLY A 116 -10.00 3.45 4.71
N GLY A 117 -9.46 2.89 5.79
CA GLY A 117 -8.79 3.63 6.87
C GLY A 117 -7.45 4.20 6.41
N LEU A 118 -6.87 5.11 7.21
CA LEU A 118 -5.60 5.75 6.87
C LEU A 118 -4.48 4.71 6.71
N ALA A 119 -4.29 3.83 7.71
CA ALA A 119 -3.27 2.80 7.66
C ALA A 119 -3.41 1.87 6.45
N GLU A 120 -4.62 1.37 6.16
CA GLU A 120 -4.84 0.51 4.98
C GLU A 120 -4.56 1.24 3.67
N SER A 121 -5.03 2.50 3.56
CA SER A 121 -4.89 3.30 2.33
C SER A 121 -3.43 3.60 1.98
N THR A 122 -2.54 3.67 2.99
CA THR A 122 -1.11 3.87 2.75
C THR A 122 -0.43 2.61 2.22
N GLY A 123 -0.95 1.41 2.54
CA GLY A 123 -0.32 0.13 2.20
C GLY A 123 1.04 -0.12 2.86
N LEU A 124 1.45 0.73 3.80
CA LEU A 124 2.76 0.65 4.45
C LEU A 124 2.75 -0.26 5.69
N LEU A 125 1.58 -0.51 6.25
CA LEU A 125 1.34 -1.39 7.39
C LEU A 125 0.52 -2.61 6.97
N GLY A 126 0.84 -3.77 7.51
CA GLY A 126 0.19 -5.04 7.26
C GLY A 126 -0.32 -5.70 8.54
N VAL A 127 -1.33 -6.57 8.39
CA VAL A 127 -1.75 -7.45 9.48
C VAL A 127 -0.60 -8.42 9.80
N ASN A 128 -0.40 -8.66 11.09
CA ASN A 128 0.69 -9.42 11.71
C ASN A 128 2.06 -8.75 11.73
N ASP A 129 2.19 -7.51 11.26
CA ASP A 129 3.42 -6.74 11.49
C ASP A 129 3.64 -6.59 13.00
N GLU A 130 4.87 -6.87 13.45
CA GLU A 130 5.27 -6.70 14.85
C GLU A 130 5.67 -5.24 15.06
N VAL A 131 5.03 -4.57 16.03
CA VAL A 131 5.36 -3.21 16.42
C VAL A 131 6.56 -3.26 17.35
N LEU A 132 7.61 -2.51 16.99
CA LEU A 132 8.86 -2.43 17.74
C LEU A 132 8.99 -1.10 18.47
N GLU A 133 8.56 0.00 17.85
CA GLU A 133 8.68 1.34 18.44
C GLU A 133 7.49 2.22 18.07
N VAL A 134 7.15 3.14 18.98
CA VAL A 134 6.19 4.22 18.76
C VAL A 134 6.84 5.55 19.13
N ASN A 135 6.95 6.46 18.17
CA ASN A 135 7.59 7.78 18.28
C ASN A 135 8.99 7.73 18.94
N GLY A 136 9.77 6.71 18.58
CA GLY A 136 11.14 6.49 19.08
C GLY A 136 11.21 5.82 20.45
N ILE A 137 10.09 5.35 21.00
CA ILE A 137 10.04 4.61 22.26
C ILE A 137 9.80 3.13 21.96
N ASP A 138 10.75 2.29 22.38
CA ASP A 138 10.66 0.82 22.30
C ASP A 138 9.46 0.28 23.12
N VAL A 139 8.75 -0.70 22.55
CA VAL A 139 7.53 -1.26 23.15
C VAL A 139 7.70 -2.66 23.75
N SER A 140 8.88 -3.27 23.69
CA SER A 140 9.09 -4.67 24.11
C SER A 140 8.68 -4.99 25.57
N ASN A 141 8.75 -3.99 26.45
CA ASN A 141 8.45 -4.10 27.88
C ASN A 141 7.21 -3.30 28.31
N LYS A 142 6.32 -2.98 27.35
CA LYS A 142 5.10 -2.22 27.60
C LYS A 142 3.88 -3.10 27.49
N THR A 143 2.83 -2.76 28.24
CA THR A 143 1.53 -3.42 28.09
C THR A 143 0.81 -2.92 26.85
N LEU A 144 -0.16 -3.69 26.35
CA LEU A 144 -1.02 -3.30 25.23
C LEU A 144 -1.66 -1.92 25.44
N ASP A 145 -2.18 -1.67 26.65
CA ASP A 145 -2.82 -0.41 27.01
C ASP A 145 -1.84 0.76 26.93
N GLN A 146 -0.62 0.60 27.46
CA GLN A 146 0.41 1.64 27.40
C GLN A 146 0.78 1.97 25.95
N VAL A 147 0.90 0.95 25.09
CA VAL A 147 1.21 1.16 23.67
C VAL A 147 0.03 1.82 22.96
N THR A 148 -1.20 1.43 23.30
CA THR A 148 -2.42 2.06 22.79
C THR A 148 -2.44 3.54 23.14
N ASP A 149 -2.22 3.88 24.42
CA ASP A 149 -2.18 5.27 24.90
C ASP A 149 -1.08 6.08 24.19
N MET A 150 0.09 5.49 23.98
CA MET A 150 1.17 6.12 23.21
C MET A 150 0.76 6.41 21.77
N MET A 151 0.10 5.48 21.08
CA MET A 151 -0.37 5.68 19.71
C MET A 151 -1.47 6.74 19.63
N VAL A 152 -2.42 6.74 20.58
CA VAL A 152 -3.51 7.74 20.66
C VAL A 152 -2.94 9.13 20.91
N ALA A 153 -2.03 9.27 21.87
CA ALA A 153 -1.38 10.54 22.21
C ALA A 153 -0.61 11.13 21.01
N ASN A 154 -0.06 10.28 20.14
CA ASN A 154 0.69 10.67 18.95
C ASN A 154 -0.11 10.54 17.65
N SER A 155 -1.43 10.34 17.70
CA SER A 155 -2.27 9.99 16.53
C SER A 155 -2.29 11.05 15.43
N SER A 156 -1.95 12.31 15.73
CA SER A 156 -1.81 13.37 14.72
C SER A 156 -0.57 13.20 13.83
N ASN A 157 0.50 12.66 14.42
CA ASN A 157 1.81 12.49 13.79
C ASN A 157 2.50 11.26 14.40
N LEU A 158 2.03 10.08 14.00
CA LEU A 158 2.50 8.81 14.50
C LEU A 158 3.72 8.38 13.69
N ILE A 159 4.81 8.03 14.37
CA ILE A 159 5.96 7.35 13.79
C ILE A 159 6.01 5.96 14.40
N ILE A 160 5.85 4.92 13.59
CA ILE A 160 5.83 3.53 14.04
C ILE A 160 6.94 2.75 13.34
N THR A 161 7.77 2.06 14.12
CA THR A 161 8.74 1.10 13.59
C THR A 161 8.15 -0.29 13.70
N VAL A 162 8.05 -1.01 12.58
CA VAL A 162 7.50 -2.37 12.54
C VAL A 162 8.48 -3.36 11.92
N ARG A 163 8.38 -4.63 12.27
CA ARG A 163 8.91 -5.75 11.50
C ARG A 163 7.79 -6.32 10.62
N PRO A 164 7.87 -6.20 9.28
CA PRO A 164 6.84 -6.71 8.40
C PRO A 164 6.66 -8.23 8.52
N ALA A 165 5.41 -8.70 8.56
CA ALA A 165 5.11 -10.14 8.63
C ALA A 165 5.52 -10.90 7.36
N ASN A 166 5.34 -10.24 6.20
CA ASN A 166 5.64 -10.80 4.89
C ASN A 166 6.95 -10.21 4.39
N GLN A 167 8.07 -10.71 4.92
CA GLN A 167 9.42 -10.32 4.47
C GLN A 167 9.70 -10.66 2.99
N ARG A 168 8.71 -11.16 2.24
CA ARG A 168 8.79 -11.54 0.82
C ARG A 168 8.20 -10.51 -0.16
N ALA A 169 7.79 -9.32 0.28
CA ALA A 169 7.17 -8.34 -0.61
C ALA A 169 7.68 -6.91 -0.40
N ALA A 170 8.97 -6.69 -0.60
CA ALA A 170 9.47 -5.48 -1.22
C ALA A 170 10.82 -5.82 -1.85
N PRO A 171 10.96 -5.89 -3.19
CA PRO A 171 12.29 -5.70 -3.75
C PRO A 171 12.80 -4.32 -3.28
N PRO A 172 14.10 -4.16 -2.99
CA PRO A 172 14.66 -2.82 -2.81
C PRO A 172 14.27 -1.97 -4.03
N PRO A 173 14.06 -0.66 -3.89
CA PRO A 173 13.97 0.21 -5.05
C PRO A 173 15.23 -0.02 -5.87
N THR A 174 15.10 -0.69 -7.01
CA THR A 174 16.18 -0.75 -7.98
C THR A 174 16.37 0.69 -8.40
N GLU A 175 17.44 1.31 -7.89
CA GLU A 175 17.96 2.58 -8.37
C GLU A 175 18.19 2.40 -9.87
N THR A 176 17.22 2.80 -10.69
CA THR A 176 17.40 2.95 -12.13
C THR A 176 18.31 4.15 -12.30
N LEU A 177 19.61 3.91 -12.11
CA LEU A 177 20.66 4.79 -12.57
C LEU A 177 20.36 5.11 -14.03
N SER A 178 19.93 6.35 -14.23
CA SER A 178 19.66 6.93 -15.53
C SER A 178 20.96 6.91 -16.32
N ARG A 179 21.20 5.83 -17.07
CA ARG A 179 22.22 5.80 -18.11
C ARG A 179 21.73 6.71 -19.22
N THR A 180 22.21 7.94 -19.13
CA THR A 180 22.33 8.92 -20.21
C THR A 180 22.47 8.22 -21.57
N SER A 181 21.49 8.49 -22.43
CA SER A 181 21.56 8.19 -23.86
C SER A 181 22.71 9.00 -24.46
N GLN A 182 23.69 8.32 -25.04
CA GLN A 182 24.55 8.91 -26.07
C GLN A 182 24.40 8.14 -27.39
N PRO A 183 24.42 8.85 -28.52
CA PRO A 183 24.03 8.30 -29.81
C PRO A 183 25.17 7.52 -30.48
N SER A 184 24.73 6.63 -31.37
CA SER A 184 25.45 5.73 -32.25
C SER A 184 26.55 6.39 -33.08
N SER A 185 27.67 5.67 -33.25
CA SER A 185 28.54 5.78 -34.43
C SER A 185 28.96 4.37 -34.84
N ASP A 186 28.58 4.02 -36.06
CA ASP A 186 28.94 2.80 -36.77
C ASP A 186 30.45 2.71 -36.98
N HIS A 187 31.01 1.51 -36.83
CA HIS A 187 32.13 1.02 -37.64
C HIS A 187 32.18 -0.51 -37.59
N ASP A 188 31.96 -1.12 -38.75
CA ASP A 188 32.26 -2.52 -39.07
C ASP A 188 33.76 -2.82 -38.87
N GLU A 189 34.09 -4.04 -38.41
CA GLU A 189 35.01 -4.99 -39.07
C GLU A 189 35.15 -6.29 -38.23
N ASP A 190 34.69 -7.40 -38.83
CA ASP A 190 35.26 -8.75 -38.93
C ASP A 190 35.87 -9.54 -37.74
N ARG A 191 35.30 -10.77 -37.61
CA ARG A 191 35.95 -12.10 -37.39
C ARG A 191 36.54 -12.47 -36.01
N PHE A 192 35.95 -13.49 -35.36
CA PHE A 192 36.38 -14.92 -35.43
C PHE A 192 35.55 -15.79 -34.46
N ASP A 193 35.26 -17.02 -34.88
CA ASP A 193 34.50 -18.07 -34.19
C ASP A 193 35.10 -18.51 -32.84
N GLN A 194 34.23 -18.81 -31.86
CA GLN A 194 34.38 -20.03 -31.06
C GLN A 194 33.07 -20.43 -30.37
N ASP A 195 32.55 -21.58 -30.78
CA ASP A 195 31.50 -22.34 -30.12
C ASP A 195 31.97 -22.80 -28.73
N GLU A 196 31.22 -22.50 -27.68
CA GLU A 196 31.18 -23.37 -26.50
C GLU A 196 29.76 -23.38 -25.92
N GLN A 197 29.16 -24.57 -25.97
CA GLN A 197 27.81 -24.89 -25.54
C GLN A 197 27.84 -25.19 -24.04
N ASP A 198 27.18 -24.36 -23.22
CA ASP A 198 26.89 -24.72 -21.84
C ASP A 198 25.54 -25.45 -21.76
N GLU A 199 25.68 -26.75 -21.50
CA GLU A 199 24.65 -27.78 -21.41
C GLU A 199 23.68 -27.51 -20.24
N ILE A 200 22.38 -27.58 -20.53
CA ILE A 200 21.29 -27.38 -19.56
C ILE A 200 21.04 -28.74 -18.88
N VAL A 201 21.34 -28.86 -17.59
CA VAL A 201 21.06 -30.08 -16.82
C VAL A 201 19.70 -29.95 -16.13
N ASP A 202 18.69 -30.59 -16.70
CA ASP A 202 17.37 -30.77 -16.10
C ASP A 202 17.37 -32.03 -15.21
N LEU A 203 17.15 -31.86 -13.90
CA LEU A 203 17.00 -32.96 -12.94
C LEU A 203 15.62 -32.86 -12.30
N THR A 204 14.60 -33.22 -13.06
CA THR A 204 13.31 -33.63 -12.50
C THR A 204 13.30 -35.13 -12.23
N ALA A 205 12.57 -35.50 -11.17
CA ALA A 205 12.05 -36.83 -10.84
C ALA A 205 12.97 -37.82 -10.10
N VAL A 206 12.78 -37.91 -8.77
CA VAL A 206 12.49 -39.20 -8.12
C VAL A 206 11.36 -39.03 -7.10
N THR A 207 10.48 -40.01 -7.15
CA THR A 207 9.18 -40.26 -6.52
C THR A 207 9.14 -40.40 -5.00
N LEU A 208 8.01 -39.94 -4.43
CA LEU A 208 7.12 -40.53 -3.40
C LEU A 208 7.70 -41.50 -2.37
N GLU A 209 7.49 -41.23 -1.06
CA GLU A 209 6.86 -42.16 -0.10
C GLU A 209 6.12 -41.39 1.02
N ASP A 210 5.17 -42.09 1.62
CA ASP A 210 3.94 -41.66 2.32
C ASP A 210 4.03 -41.92 3.85
N GLN A 211 3.04 -41.39 4.61
CA GLN A 211 2.63 -41.69 6.00
C GLN A 211 2.98 -40.68 7.13
N PRO A 212 2.19 -40.63 8.25
CA PRO A 212 0.79 -40.21 8.32
C PRO A 212 0.55 -39.18 9.44
N GLU A 213 -0.70 -38.69 9.48
CA GLU A 213 -1.26 -37.65 10.33
C GLU A 213 -1.05 -37.84 11.85
N GLN A 214 -0.70 -36.74 12.55
CA GLN A 214 -0.97 -36.60 13.98
C GLN A 214 -1.77 -35.34 14.28
N ASN A 215 -3.03 -35.56 14.63
CA ASN A 215 -3.94 -34.58 15.21
C ASN A 215 -3.38 -34.02 16.52
N PHE A 216 -3.00 -32.74 16.53
CA PHE A 216 -2.87 -31.98 17.77
C PHE A 216 -4.11 -31.12 17.99
N ASN A 217 -4.84 -31.52 19.03
CA ASN A 217 -6.00 -30.85 19.61
C ASN A 217 -5.59 -29.46 20.13
N VAL A 218 -6.14 -28.39 19.56
CA VAL A 218 -5.91 -27.01 20.02
C VAL A 218 -7.08 -26.60 20.92
N PRO A 219 -6.86 -26.30 22.21
CA PRO A 219 -7.91 -25.77 23.07
C PRO A 219 -8.18 -24.28 22.75
N ALA A 220 -9.37 -23.85 23.16
CA ALA A 220 -10.08 -22.67 22.72
C ALA A 220 -9.35 -21.33 22.87
N LYS A 221 -9.76 -20.44 21.97
CA LYS A 221 -9.40 -19.02 21.80
C LYS A 221 -9.53 -18.24 23.12
N ASP A 222 -8.42 -17.63 23.50
CA ASP A 222 -8.38 -16.46 24.38
C ASP A 222 -8.91 -15.26 23.60
N ASP A 223 -10.02 -14.69 24.06
CA ASP A 223 -10.59 -13.47 23.49
C ASP A 223 -9.75 -12.27 23.97
N GLY A 224 -8.55 -12.16 23.40
CA GLY A 224 -7.63 -11.06 23.63
C GLY A 224 -8.30 -9.71 23.32
N GLN A 225 -8.11 -8.77 24.23
CA GLN A 225 -8.67 -7.42 24.21
C GLN A 225 -8.27 -6.70 22.91
N VAL A 226 -9.25 -6.28 22.11
CA VAL A 226 -9.04 -5.56 20.84
C VAL A 226 -9.38 -4.09 21.05
N LEU A 227 -8.39 -3.21 20.90
CA LEU A 227 -8.57 -1.75 21.05
C LEU A 227 -8.41 -1.02 19.70
N HIS A 228 -9.30 -0.06 19.47
CA HIS A 228 -9.40 0.71 18.22
C HIS A 228 -8.51 1.95 18.28
N LEU A 229 -7.67 2.14 17.25
CA LEU A 229 -6.68 3.22 17.13
C LEU A 229 -6.87 4.04 15.86
#